data_AF-A0A5K3F3C0-F1
#
_entry.id   AF-A0A5K3F3C0-F1
#
_cell.length_a   1.000
_cell.length_b   1.000
_cell.length_c   1.000
_cell.angle_alpha   90.00
_cell.angle_beta   90.00
_cell.angle_gamma   90.00
#
_symmetry.space_group_name_H-M   'P 1'
#
loop_
_entity.id
_entity.type
_entity.pdbx_description
1 polymer ?
#
loop_
_entity_poly.entity_id
_entity_poly.type
_entity_poly.pdbx_seq_one_letter_code
_entity_poly.pdbx_strand_id
1 'polypeptide(L)'
;MIMWKADPGALVAQTRLYADPMQPFLDMLSPDQVNDMKDYFYLSMLRVQGLTSMETRLTSYTVPITELPYLMRALGLHISDFDIENMLNEIKYSSFASTGHYVTDIDFDTFVKLMLNHRAPYKEIALSDIQTAFEAIKKAEKPHQLDCPERGLCSEQPELALHRTSLFRLLQTIGEPIRHNELVETLAVLFGLAPESGRVENDCTMRELKVTREIEERLPSCITPKDFYTTVLAVDVCNKQPPAASDAQPREAVNANQSAAACQIDS
;
A
#
# COMPACT_ATOMS: atom_id res chain seq x y z
N MET A 1 -24.89 -1.51 -21.91
CA MET A 1 -25.03 -1.32 -20.45
C MET A 1 -24.97 -2.70 -19.83
N ILE A 2 -23.84 -3.10 -19.24
CA ILE A 2 -23.71 -4.41 -18.58
C ILE A 2 -24.36 -4.26 -17.22
N MET A 3 -25.54 -4.84 -17.06
CA MET A 3 -26.27 -4.85 -15.80
C MET A 3 -25.74 -6.03 -15.00
N TRP A 4 -25.04 -5.74 -13.90
CA TRP A 4 -24.56 -6.75 -12.97
C TRP A 4 -25.75 -7.55 -12.44
N LYS A 5 -25.74 -8.86 -12.63
CA LYS A 5 -26.77 -9.78 -12.14
C LYS A 5 -26.11 -10.74 -11.17
N ALA A 6 -26.43 -10.59 -9.88
CA ALA A 6 -25.98 -11.55 -8.88
C ALA A 6 -26.66 -12.90 -9.11
N ASP A 7 -25.89 -13.99 -9.05
CA ASP A 7 -26.43 -15.35 -9.01
C ASP A 7 -26.60 -15.80 -7.56
N PRO A 8 -27.82 -15.76 -7.00
CA PRO A 8 -28.05 -16.21 -5.62
C PRO A 8 -27.82 -17.71 -5.45
N GLY A 9 -27.88 -18.51 -6.51
CA GLY A 9 -27.62 -19.95 -6.46
C GLY A 9 -26.17 -20.26 -6.07
N ALA A 10 -25.23 -19.55 -6.68
CA ALA A 10 -23.80 -19.64 -6.35
C ALA A 10 -23.52 -19.24 -4.89
N LEU A 11 -24.15 -18.16 -4.41
CA LEU A 11 -24.00 -17.69 -3.03
C LEU A 11 -24.53 -18.71 -2.01
N VAL A 12 -25.73 -19.26 -2.23
CA VAL A 12 -26.31 -20.28 -1.34
C VAL A 12 -25.50 -21.58 -1.36
N ALA A 13 -24.98 -21.99 -2.52
CA ALA A 13 -24.11 -23.16 -2.59
C ALA A 13 -22.83 -22.99 -1.77
N GLN A 14 -22.19 -21.81 -1.83
CA GLN A 14 -21.01 -21.51 -1.01
C GLN A 14 -21.32 -21.54 0.50
N THR A 15 -22.46 -21.02 0.94
CA THR A 15 -22.85 -21.09 2.37
C THR A 15 -23.01 -22.52 2.90
N ARG A 16 -23.24 -23.50 2.03
CA ARG A 16 -23.33 -24.93 2.41
C ARG A 16 -21.99 -25.64 2.40
N LEU A 17 -21.02 -25.14 1.63
CA LEU A 17 -19.69 -25.74 1.50
C LEU A 17 -18.79 -25.40 2.70
N TYR A 18 -18.95 -24.20 3.25
CA TYR A 18 -18.11 -23.71 4.34
C TYR A 18 -18.89 -23.68 5.66
N ALA A 19 -18.37 -24.38 6.68
CA ALA A 19 -18.91 -24.33 8.03
C ALA A 19 -18.50 -23.06 8.78
N ASP A 20 -17.29 -22.56 8.51
CA ASP A 20 -16.79 -21.28 9.01
C ASP A 20 -17.03 -20.18 7.96
N PRO A 21 -17.75 -19.09 8.30
CA PRO A 21 -18.01 -17.99 7.38
C PRO A 21 -16.76 -17.23 6.93
N MET A 22 -15.63 -17.36 7.63
CA MET A 22 -14.38 -16.69 7.26
C MET A 22 -13.49 -17.51 6.32
N GLN A 23 -13.66 -18.83 6.30
CA GLN A 23 -12.87 -19.74 5.49
C GLN A 23 -12.78 -19.33 3.99
N PRO A 24 -13.87 -18.91 3.31
CA PRO A 24 -13.79 -18.50 1.91
C PRO A 24 -12.83 -17.32 1.69
N PHE A 25 -12.73 -16.41 2.66
CA PHE A 25 -11.87 -15.23 2.58
C PHE A 25 -10.40 -15.59 2.84
N LEU A 26 -10.15 -16.48 3.80
CA LEU A 26 -8.81 -16.96 4.09
C LEU A 26 -8.25 -17.82 2.97
N ASP A 27 -9.09 -18.62 2.30
CA ASP A 27 -8.70 -19.42 1.14
C ASP A 27 -8.25 -18.57 -0.06
N MET A 28 -8.65 -17.28 -0.12
CA MET A 28 -8.19 -16.32 -1.13
C MET A 28 -6.80 -15.75 -0.83
N LEU A 29 -6.23 -16.04 0.34
CA LEU A 29 -4.93 -15.55 0.81
C LEU A 29 -3.96 -16.71 1.00
N SER A 30 -2.66 -16.45 0.82
CA SER A 30 -1.64 -17.42 1.24
C SER A 30 -1.50 -17.44 2.76
N PRO A 31 -1.07 -18.56 3.38
CA PRO A 31 -0.84 -18.60 4.82
C PRO A 31 0.17 -17.54 5.29
N ASP A 32 1.18 -17.24 4.47
CA ASP A 32 2.16 -16.18 4.75
C ASP A 32 1.50 -14.80 4.76
N GLN A 33 0.66 -14.49 3.77
CA GLN A 33 -0.10 -13.23 3.73
C GLN A 33 -1.01 -13.07 4.96
N VAL A 34 -1.66 -14.14 5.40
CA VAL A 34 -2.49 -14.11 6.61
C VAL A 34 -1.66 -13.82 7.85
N ASN A 35 -0.45 -14.37 7.96
CA ASN A 35 0.46 -14.09 9.07
C ASN A 35 0.97 -12.65 9.03
N ASP A 36 1.38 -12.16 7.86
CA ASP A 36 1.78 -10.76 7.69
C ASP A 36 0.65 -9.80 8.09
N MET A 37 -0.58 -10.09 7.66
CA MET A 37 -1.77 -9.31 8.05
C MET A 37 -1.98 -9.30 9.57
N LYS A 38 -1.80 -10.45 10.23
CA LYS A 38 -1.88 -10.51 11.70
C LYS A 38 -0.79 -9.66 12.34
N ASP A 39 0.45 -9.76 11.88
CA ASP A 39 1.57 -9.04 12.45
C ASP A 39 1.38 -7.51 12.33
N TYR A 40 0.93 -7.01 11.18
CA TYR A 40 0.61 -5.59 11.02
C TYR A 40 -0.59 -5.14 11.86
N PHE A 41 -1.60 -6.00 12.01
CA PHE A 41 -2.75 -5.75 12.89
C PHE A 41 -2.31 -5.62 14.36
N TYR A 42 -1.44 -6.52 14.82
CA TYR A 42 -0.84 -6.44 16.16
C TYR A 42 0.05 -5.21 16.32
N LEU A 43 0.85 -4.87 15.30
CA LEU A 43 1.69 -3.67 15.33
C LEU A 43 0.84 -2.40 15.48
N SER A 44 -0.30 -2.32 14.79
CA SER A 44 -1.21 -1.17 14.90
C SER A 44 -1.80 -1.03 16.31
N MET A 45 -2.13 -2.14 16.98
CA MET A 45 -2.57 -2.09 18.39
C MET A 45 -1.49 -1.54 19.33
N LEU A 46 -0.23 -1.94 19.11
CA LEU A 46 0.89 -1.44 19.89
C LEU A 46 1.13 0.05 19.61
N ARG A 47 1.00 0.44 18.35
CA ARG A 47 1.18 1.81 17.90
C ARG A 47 0.19 2.77 18.58
N VAL A 48 -1.09 2.39 18.69
CA VAL A 48 -2.13 3.20 19.35
C VAL A 48 -1.84 3.47 20.84
N GLN A 49 -1.21 2.52 21.53
CA GLN A 49 -0.80 2.66 22.94
C GLN A 49 0.55 3.34 23.12
N GLY A 50 1.26 3.49 22.01
CA GLY A 50 2.59 4.01 21.95
C GLY A 50 3.67 2.95 21.94
N LEU A 51 4.51 2.97 20.90
CA LEU A 51 5.62 2.06 20.72
C LEU A 51 6.70 2.25 21.80
N THR A 52 6.85 3.48 22.29
CA THR A 52 7.84 3.86 23.30
C THR A 52 7.30 3.83 24.73
N SER A 53 5.99 3.57 24.89
CA SER A 53 5.35 3.52 26.20
C SER A 53 5.91 2.39 27.06
N MET A 54 6.20 2.71 28.33
CA MET A 54 6.61 1.76 29.37
C MET A 54 5.42 1.25 30.18
N GLU A 55 4.21 1.67 29.83
CA GLU A 55 2.98 1.22 30.49
C GLU A 55 2.66 -0.24 30.14
N THR A 56 1.82 -0.85 30.97
CA THR A 56 1.39 -2.24 30.72
C THR A 56 0.52 -2.28 29.47
N ARG A 57 0.99 -2.99 28.45
CA ARG A 57 0.28 -3.12 27.18
C ARG A 57 -1.04 -3.87 27.37
N LEU A 58 -2.11 -3.27 26.86
CA LEU A 58 -3.44 -3.89 26.80
C LEU A 58 -3.57 -4.64 25.48
N THR A 59 -3.72 -5.96 25.56
CA THR A 59 -4.06 -6.76 24.37
C THR A 59 -5.56 -6.68 24.14
N SER A 60 -5.97 -5.97 23.09
CA SER A 60 -7.33 -6.02 22.55
C SER A 60 -7.42 -7.07 21.43
N TYR A 61 -8.64 -7.35 20.98
CA TYR A 61 -8.92 -8.07 19.72
C TYR A 61 -9.32 -7.11 18.59
N THR A 62 -9.32 -5.80 18.86
CA THR A 62 -9.78 -4.76 17.94
C THR A 62 -8.78 -3.61 17.84
N VAL A 63 -8.81 -2.93 16.70
CA VAL A 63 -8.00 -1.75 16.39
C VAL A 63 -8.94 -0.57 16.08
N PRO A 64 -8.61 0.67 16.50
CA PRO A 64 -9.38 1.84 16.09
C PRO A 64 -9.43 1.99 14.56
N ILE A 65 -10.59 2.37 14.02
CA ILE A 65 -10.74 2.56 12.56
C ILE A 65 -9.78 3.60 11.98
N THR A 66 -9.27 4.53 12.80
CA THR A 66 -8.29 5.53 12.38
C THR A 66 -6.95 4.94 11.94
N GLU A 67 -6.62 3.72 12.35
CA GLU A 67 -5.39 3.04 11.92
C GLU A 67 -5.52 2.34 10.57
N LEU A 68 -6.74 2.21 10.04
CA LEU A 68 -7.00 1.51 8.79
C LEU A 68 -6.13 1.99 7.61
N PRO A 69 -5.93 3.31 7.36
CA PRO A 69 -5.10 3.75 6.25
C PRO A 69 -3.64 3.30 6.36
N TYR A 70 -3.12 3.20 7.59
CA TYR A 70 -1.75 2.73 7.82
C TYR A 70 -1.64 1.21 7.63
N LEU A 71 -2.65 0.45 8.07
CA LEU A 71 -2.73 -0.99 7.83
C LEU A 71 -2.76 -1.34 6.33
N MET A 72 -3.59 -0.63 5.54
CA MET A 72 -3.63 -0.82 4.08
C MET A 72 -2.24 -0.61 3.46
N ARG A 73 -1.58 0.51 3.83
CA ARG A 73 -0.26 0.87 3.31
C ARG A 73 0.83 -0.11 3.75
N ALA A 74 0.78 -0.63 4.98
CA ALA A 74 1.70 -1.64 5.48
C ALA A 74 1.59 -2.97 4.70
N LEU A 75 0.39 -3.28 4.20
CA LEU A 75 0.14 -4.43 3.33
C LEU A 75 0.47 -4.17 1.84
N GLY A 76 1.02 -3.00 1.51
CA GLY A 76 1.37 -2.62 0.14
C GLY A 76 0.19 -2.12 -0.70
N LEU A 77 -0.98 -1.87 -0.11
CA LEU A 77 -2.11 -1.26 -0.80
C LEU A 77 -2.07 0.27 -0.64
N HIS A 78 -1.76 0.95 -1.75
CA HIS A 78 -1.77 2.41 -1.85
C HIS A 78 -3.07 2.89 -2.48
N ILE A 79 -4.05 3.13 -1.62
CA ILE A 79 -5.42 3.50 -2.00
C ILE A 79 -5.58 5.03 -1.97
N SER A 80 -6.50 5.57 -2.78
CA SER A 80 -6.85 7.00 -2.78
C SER A 80 -7.47 7.42 -1.44
N ASP A 81 -7.32 8.70 -1.07
CA ASP A 81 -7.94 9.23 0.14
C ASP A 81 -9.48 9.12 0.07
N PHE A 82 -10.07 9.35 -1.11
CA PHE A 82 -11.50 9.15 -1.32
C PHE A 82 -11.97 7.73 -0.99
N ASP A 83 -11.26 6.72 -1.47
CA ASP A 83 -11.62 5.32 -1.25
C ASP A 83 -11.37 4.90 0.21
N ILE A 84 -10.33 5.43 0.84
CA ILE A 84 -10.09 5.29 2.29
C ILE A 84 -11.25 5.88 3.10
N GLU A 85 -11.74 7.07 2.78
CA GLU A 85 -12.91 7.65 3.43
C GLU A 85 -14.16 6.77 3.26
N ASN A 86 -14.34 6.19 2.07
CA ASN A 86 -15.45 5.26 1.82
C ASN A 86 -15.34 4.00 2.70
N MET A 87 -14.16 3.39 2.80
CA MET A 87 -13.91 2.25 3.69
C MET A 87 -14.19 2.58 5.15
N LEU A 88 -13.72 3.74 5.62
CA LEU A 88 -13.96 4.20 6.99
C LEU A 88 -15.45 4.40 7.25
N ASN A 89 -16.18 4.98 6.31
CA ASN A 89 -17.61 5.18 6.42
C ASN A 89 -18.37 3.84 6.41
N GLU A 90 -17.99 2.88 5.56
CA GLU A 90 -18.59 1.54 5.52
C GLU A 90 -18.54 0.88 6.91
N ILE A 91 -17.37 0.89 7.57
CA ILE A 91 -17.23 0.33 8.91
C ILE A 91 -18.02 1.16 9.93
N LYS A 92 -17.85 2.49 9.91
CA LYS A 92 -18.46 3.40 10.88
C LYS A 92 -19.98 3.26 10.93
N TYR A 93 -20.62 3.07 9.77
CA TYR A 93 -22.06 2.94 9.65
C TYR A 93 -22.56 1.48 9.60
N SER A 94 -21.68 0.48 9.63
CA SER A 94 -22.01 -0.95 9.50
C SER A 94 -23.15 -1.43 10.41
N SER A 95 -23.15 -0.97 11.67
CA SER A 95 -24.16 -1.33 12.68
C SER A 95 -25.06 -0.16 13.07
N PHE A 96 -24.95 0.98 12.39
CA PHE A 96 -25.67 2.20 12.78
C PHE A 96 -27.19 2.05 12.63
N ALA A 97 -27.65 1.35 11.58
CA ALA A 97 -29.08 1.15 11.34
C ALA A 97 -29.77 0.30 12.42
N SER A 98 -29.04 -0.64 13.05
CA SER A 98 -29.58 -1.53 14.08
C SER A 98 -29.34 -1.03 15.50
N THR A 99 -28.18 -0.43 15.76
CA THR A 99 -27.75 -0.02 17.11
C THR A 99 -27.93 1.48 17.39
N GLY A 100 -28.00 2.31 16.36
CA GLY A 100 -27.98 3.77 16.48
C GLY A 100 -26.62 4.36 16.88
N HIS A 101 -25.57 3.53 17.00
CA HIS A 101 -24.23 3.94 17.42
C HIS A 101 -23.21 3.74 16.29
N TYR A 102 -22.18 4.58 16.30
CA TYR A 102 -21.05 4.44 15.37
C TYR A 102 -20.06 3.40 15.88
N VAL A 103 -19.57 2.59 14.95
CA VAL A 103 -18.47 1.67 15.22
C VAL A 103 -17.16 2.46 15.15
N THR A 104 -16.36 2.37 16.20
CA THR A 104 -15.05 3.06 16.33
C THR A 104 -13.87 2.12 16.16
N ASP A 105 -14.11 0.81 16.25
CA ASP A 105 -13.08 -0.22 16.30
C ASP A 105 -13.44 -1.35 15.33
N ILE A 106 -12.42 -1.92 14.72
CA ILE A 106 -12.52 -3.02 13.76
C ILE A 106 -11.80 -4.25 14.31
N ASP A 107 -12.39 -5.43 14.13
CA ASP A 107 -11.78 -6.72 14.41
C ASP A 107 -10.98 -7.23 13.20
N PHE A 108 -10.08 -8.18 13.43
CA PHE A 108 -9.24 -8.74 12.37
C PHE A 108 -10.07 -9.33 11.22
N ASP A 109 -11.20 -9.95 11.56
CA ASP A 109 -12.07 -10.61 10.63
C ASP A 109 -12.75 -9.63 9.65
N THR A 110 -13.33 -8.56 10.16
CA THR A 110 -13.89 -7.50 9.31
C THR A 110 -12.80 -6.80 8.51
N PHE A 111 -11.60 -6.63 9.09
CA PHE A 111 -10.46 -6.08 8.39
C PHE A 111 -10.06 -6.92 7.16
N VAL A 112 -9.97 -8.25 7.28
CA VAL A 112 -9.64 -9.16 6.17
C VAL A 112 -10.68 -9.03 5.05
N LYS A 113 -11.97 -9.02 5.38
CA LYS A 113 -13.07 -8.87 4.40
C LYS A 113 -12.97 -7.54 3.65
N LEU A 114 -12.77 -6.44 4.39
CA LEU A 114 -12.64 -5.12 3.82
C LEU A 114 -11.42 -5.03 2.88
N MET A 115 -10.27 -5.51 3.34
CA MET A 115 -9.03 -5.60 2.55
C MET A 115 -9.26 -6.31 1.23
N LEU A 116 -9.88 -7.50 1.25
CA LEU A 116 -10.10 -8.30 0.05
C LEU A 116 -11.04 -7.60 -0.94
N ASN A 117 -12.08 -6.94 -0.45
CA ASN A 117 -13.02 -6.19 -1.28
C ASN A 117 -12.33 -5.02 -2.01
N HIS A 118 -11.40 -4.34 -1.34
CA HIS A 118 -10.67 -3.20 -1.90
C HIS A 118 -9.34 -3.57 -2.59
N ARG A 119 -8.88 -4.83 -2.51
CA ARG A 119 -7.63 -5.28 -3.17
C ARG A 119 -7.73 -5.31 -4.69
N ALA A 120 -8.85 -5.80 -5.23
CA ALA A 120 -9.04 -6.03 -6.66
C ALA A 120 -8.95 -4.78 -7.59
N PRO A 121 -9.41 -3.58 -7.20
CA PRO A 121 -9.35 -2.41 -8.09
C PRO A 121 -7.96 -1.81 -8.29
N TYR A 122 -6.98 -2.08 -7.43
CA TYR A 122 -5.67 -1.41 -7.50
C TYR A 122 -4.60 -2.30 -8.12
N LYS A 123 -4.00 -1.79 -9.20
CA LYS A 123 -2.79 -2.34 -9.81
C LYS A 123 -1.57 -1.66 -9.18
N GLU A 124 -0.52 -2.42 -8.93
CA GLU A 124 0.78 -1.86 -8.52
C GLU A 124 1.28 -0.85 -9.57
N ILE A 125 1.80 0.29 -9.11
CA ILE A 125 2.32 1.36 -9.95
C ILE A 125 3.68 0.92 -10.52
N ALA A 126 3.79 0.84 -11.83
CA ALA A 126 5.04 0.52 -12.51
C ALA A 126 5.82 1.80 -12.88
N LEU A 127 7.13 1.64 -13.13
CA LEU A 127 7.97 2.73 -13.66
C LEU A 127 7.40 3.33 -14.96
N SER A 128 6.77 2.51 -15.81
CA SER A 128 6.10 2.97 -17.04
C SER A 128 4.96 3.95 -16.77
N ASP A 129 4.24 3.78 -15.66
CA ASP A 129 3.12 4.64 -15.30
C ASP A 129 3.64 6.02 -14.85
N ILE A 130 4.76 6.04 -14.11
CA ILE A 130 5.47 7.27 -13.73
C ILE A 130 6.02 7.99 -14.96
N GLN A 131 6.65 7.28 -15.89
CA GLN A 131 7.13 7.85 -17.15
C GLN A 131 5.98 8.49 -17.95
N THR A 132 4.85 7.79 -18.05
CA THR A 132 3.65 8.29 -18.72
C THR A 132 3.10 9.55 -18.03
N ALA A 133 3.13 9.60 -16.70
CA ALA A 133 2.72 10.77 -15.94
C ALA A 133 3.61 11.99 -16.20
N PHE A 134 4.93 11.81 -16.24
CA PHE A 134 5.87 12.89 -16.58
C PHE A 134 5.60 13.40 -18.01
N GLU A 135 5.39 12.51 -18.98
CA GLU A 135 5.02 12.92 -20.34
C GLU A 135 3.69 13.70 -20.40
N ALA A 136 2.70 13.30 -19.60
CA ALA A 136 1.42 13.98 -19.53
C ALA A 136 1.59 15.40 -18.95
N ILE A 137 2.44 15.58 -17.93
CA ILE A 137 2.79 16.90 -17.38
C ILE A 137 3.40 17.78 -18.47
N LYS A 138 4.34 17.24 -19.27
CA LYS A 138 4.94 17.96 -20.40
C LYS A 138 3.92 18.38 -21.46
N LYS A 139 2.98 17.48 -21.79
CA LYS A 139 1.94 17.72 -22.82
C LYS A 139 0.88 18.73 -22.35
N ALA A 140 0.56 18.72 -21.05
CA ALA A 140 -0.44 19.61 -20.46
C ALA A 140 0.07 21.05 -20.29
N GLU A 141 1.38 21.27 -20.41
CA GLU A 141 1.99 22.59 -20.33
C GLU A 141 1.53 23.46 -21.52
N LYS A 142 0.88 24.59 -21.23
CA LYS A 142 0.51 25.57 -22.24
C LYS A 142 1.78 26.26 -22.74
N PRO A 143 1.87 26.66 -24.02
CA PRO A 143 2.98 27.50 -24.48
C PRO A 143 2.93 28.84 -23.72
N HIS A 144 3.81 28.99 -22.73
CA HIS A 144 4.05 30.22 -22.01
C HIS A 144 5.43 30.79 -22.34
N GLN A 145 5.53 32.12 -22.17
CA GLN A 145 6.67 32.95 -22.59
C GLN A 145 7.98 32.53 -21.93
N LEU A 146 9.11 32.93 -22.53
CA LEU A 146 10.45 32.41 -22.20
C LEU A 146 10.88 32.51 -20.73
N ASP A 147 10.28 33.43 -19.97
CA ASP A 147 10.58 33.70 -18.56
C ASP A 147 9.40 33.39 -17.61
N CYS A 148 8.52 32.46 -17.97
CA CYS A 148 7.45 32.06 -17.06
C CYS A 148 8.01 31.20 -15.90
N PRO A 149 7.79 31.55 -14.62
CA PRO A 149 8.22 30.75 -13.46
C PRO A 149 7.54 29.37 -13.38
N GLU A 150 6.61 29.08 -14.30
CA GLU A 150 5.95 27.78 -14.47
C GLU A 150 6.70 26.84 -15.42
N ARG A 151 7.79 27.28 -16.07
CA ARG A 151 8.70 26.45 -16.92
C ARG A 151 9.50 25.43 -16.12
N GLY A 152 8.86 24.69 -15.22
CA GLY A 152 9.46 23.74 -14.31
C GLY A 152 10.17 22.55 -14.95
N LEU A 153 10.52 22.60 -16.23
CA LEU A 153 11.28 21.60 -16.95
C LEU A 153 12.75 22.01 -16.99
N CYS A 154 13.64 21.08 -16.65
CA CYS A 154 15.07 21.30 -16.78
C CYS A 154 15.47 21.16 -18.25
N SER A 155 15.79 22.29 -18.88
CA SER A 155 16.19 22.34 -20.30
C SER A 155 17.59 21.77 -20.56
N GLU A 156 18.35 21.45 -19.51
CA GLU A 156 19.75 21.01 -19.59
C GLU A 156 19.92 19.50 -19.73
N GLN A 157 18.85 18.70 -19.59
CA GLN A 157 18.91 17.24 -19.67
C GLN A 157 18.27 16.72 -20.97
N PRO A 158 18.85 15.69 -21.61
CA PRO A 158 18.28 15.08 -22.82
C PRO A 158 16.97 14.33 -22.53
N GLU A 159 16.80 13.87 -21.30
CA GLU A 159 15.60 13.22 -20.81
C GLU A 159 14.63 14.22 -20.17
N LEU A 160 13.34 13.85 -20.12
CA LEU A 160 12.31 14.67 -19.51
C LEU A 160 12.55 14.80 -18.01
N ALA A 161 12.88 16.01 -17.56
CA ALA A 161 13.18 16.27 -16.16
C ALA A 161 12.38 17.45 -15.62
N LEU A 162 11.88 17.30 -14.40
CA LEU A 162 11.14 18.34 -13.67
C LEU A 162 12.04 18.96 -12.61
N HIS A 163 11.99 20.28 -12.50
CA HIS A 163 12.60 21.00 -11.40
C HIS A 163 11.88 20.67 -10.09
N ARG A 164 12.66 20.46 -9.02
CA ARG A 164 12.16 20.06 -7.70
C ARG A 164 10.99 20.92 -7.19
N THR A 165 11.11 22.25 -7.28
CA THR A 165 10.06 23.15 -6.76
C THR A 165 8.75 22.98 -7.54
N SER A 166 8.84 22.68 -8.83
CA SER A 166 7.68 22.46 -9.67
C SER A 166 7.03 21.13 -9.38
N LEU A 167 7.83 20.07 -9.15
CA LEU A 167 7.31 18.78 -8.68
C LEU A 167 6.56 18.92 -7.35
N PHE A 168 7.15 19.59 -6.36
CA PHE A 168 6.51 19.81 -5.06
C PHE A 168 5.22 20.63 -5.18
N ARG A 169 5.22 21.68 -6.02
CA ARG A 169 4.00 22.43 -6.29
C ARG A 169 2.92 21.56 -6.94
N LEU A 170 3.27 20.72 -7.91
CA LEU A 170 2.32 19.83 -8.58
C LEU A 170 1.66 18.86 -7.59
N LEU A 171 2.45 18.21 -6.72
CA LEU A 171 1.95 17.31 -5.68
C LEU A 171 1.01 18.01 -4.70
N GLN A 172 1.24 19.30 -4.42
CA GLN A 172 0.43 20.09 -3.48
C GLN A 172 -0.82 20.73 -4.12
N THR A 173 -0.99 20.65 -5.44
CA THR A 173 -2.05 21.39 -6.15
C THR A 173 -2.95 20.53 -7.03
N ILE A 174 -2.43 19.43 -7.59
CA ILE A 174 -3.14 18.60 -8.57
C ILE A 174 -3.46 17.23 -7.97
N GLY A 175 -4.65 16.70 -8.26
CA GLY A 175 -5.10 15.39 -7.77
C GLY A 175 -5.61 15.47 -6.33
N GLU A 176 -5.19 14.51 -5.49
CA GLU A 176 -5.37 14.56 -4.04
C GLU A 176 -4.15 15.29 -3.44
N PRO A 177 -4.29 16.58 -3.06
CA PRO A 177 -3.14 17.41 -2.75
C PRO A 177 -2.51 17.01 -1.42
N ILE A 178 -1.24 16.64 -1.44
CA ILE A 178 -0.47 16.38 -0.22
C ILE A 178 -0.21 17.70 0.52
N ARG A 179 -0.43 17.71 1.84
CA ARG A 179 -0.14 18.91 2.64
C ARG A 179 1.36 19.13 2.77
N HIS A 180 1.79 20.38 2.97
CA HIS A 180 3.23 20.67 3.08
C HIS A 180 3.90 19.93 4.24
N ASN A 181 3.25 19.86 5.41
CA ASN A 181 3.78 19.11 6.55
C ASN A 181 3.89 17.62 6.22
N GLU A 182 2.86 17.02 5.64
CA GLU A 182 2.83 15.61 5.27
C GLU A 182 3.88 15.25 4.20
N LEU A 183 4.09 16.15 3.23
CA LEU A 183 5.16 15.99 2.24
C LEU A 183 6.54 15.99 2.89
N VAL A 184 6.78 16.92 3.82
CA VAL A 184 8.04 17.03 4.55
C VAL A 184 8.26 15.80 5.44
N GLU A 185 7.23 15.37 6.17
CA GLU A 185 7.24 14.15 7.00
C GLU A 185 7.57 12.91 6.15
N THR A 186 6.89 12.74 5.01
CA THR A 186 7.08 11.60 4.12
C THR A 186 8.48 11.57 3.52
N LEU A 187 8.98 12.70 3.03
CA LEU A 187 10.33 12.80 2.47
C LEU A 187 11.41 12.59 3.55
N ALA A 188 11.18 13.07 4.77
CA ALA A 188 12.12 12.83 5.88
C ALA A 188 12.27 11.34 6.16
N VAL A 189 11.17 10.58 6.15
CA VAL A 189 11.20 9.13 6.37
C VAL A 189 11.83 8.40 5.18
N LEU A 190 11.46 8.76 3.94
CA LEU A 190 12.05 8.17 2.73
C LEU A 190 13.56 8.37 2.66
N PHE A 191 14.07 9.52 3.10
CA PHE A 191 15.51 9.78 3.17
C PHE A 191 16.18 9.29 4.46
N GLY A 192 15.45 8.63 5.36
CA GLY A 192 15.99 8.14 6.64
C GLY A 192 16.43 9.24 7.61
N LEU A 193 15.88 10.45 7.47
CA LEU A 193 16.03 11.55 8.45
C LEU A 193 15.10 11.38 9.65
N ALA A 194 13.96 10.71 9.45
CA ALA A 194 13.01 10.38 10.49
C ALA A 194 12.82 8.86 10.56
N PRO A 195 12.71 8.28 11.77
CA PRO A 195 12.59 6.82 11.93
C PRO A 195 11.23 6.26 11.50
N GLU A 196 10.17 7.06 11.53
CA GLU A 196 8.80 6.57 11.37
C GLU A 196 7.84 7.64 10.82
N SER A 197 6.88 7.20 9.99
CA SER A 197 5.86 8.04 9.34
C SER A 197 4.47 7.81 9.93
N GLY A 198 3.59 8.80 9.78
CA GLY A 198 2.22 8.78 10.28
C GLY A 198 2.14 9.21 11.75
N ARG A 199 1.06 9.92 12.09
CA ARG A 199 0.86 10.63 13.35
C ARG A 199 0.84 9.72 14.58
N VAL A 200 1.98 9.21 15.04
CA VAL A 200 2.03 8.51 16.32
C VAL A 200 3.32 8.87 17.07
N GLU A 201 3.12 9.22 18.35
CA GLU A 201 4.09 9.39 19.43
C GLU A 201 4.87 10.70 19.51
N ASN A 202 5.61 11.10 18.48
CA ASN A 202 6.67 12.10 18.68
C ASN A 202 6.49 13.36 17.84
N ASP A 203 5.54 14.20 18.25
CA ASP A 203 5.48 15.61 17.83
C ASP A 203 6.81 16.34 18.16
N CYS A 204 7.61 15.81 19.10
CA CYS A 204 8.89 16.36 19.52
C CYS A 204 10.06 16.07 18.56
N THR A 205 10.21 14.86 18.01
CA THR A 205 11.27 14.58 17.01
C THR A 205 11.03 15.40 15.74
N MET A 206 9.76 15.59 15.35
CA MET A 206 9.39 16.37 14.17
C MET A 206 9.56 17.89 14.36
N ARG A 207 9.51 18.41 15.60
CA ARG A 207 9.70 19.84 15.90
C ARG A 207 11.16 20.29 15.82
N GLU A 208 12.12 19.41 16.09
CA GLU A 208 13.55 19.73 16.07
C GLU A 208 14.19 19.57 14.68
N LEU A 209 13.49 18.88 13.79
CA LEU A 209 13.94 18.59 12.44
C LEU A 209 13.90 19.87 11.58
N LYS A 210 15.08 20.48 11.35
CA LYS A 210 15.32 21.48 10.29
C LYS A 210 15.35 20.82 8.89
N VAL A 211 14.43 19.90 8.69
CA VAL A 211 14.41 18.91 7.63
C VAL A 211 14.28 19.53 6.23
N THR A 212 13.82 20.77 6.12
CA THR A 212 13.70 21.45 4.83
C THR A 212 15.06 21.60 4.13
N ARG A 213 16.14 21.98 4.82
CA ARG A 213 17.46 22.12 4.16
C ARG A 213 18.10 20.77 3.84
N GLU A 214 18.02 19.82 4.75
CA GLU A 214 18.62 18.49 4.57
C GLU A 214 17.90 17.67 3.48
N ILE A 215 16.57 17.78 3.38
CA ILE A 215 15.81 17.24 2.24
C ILE A 215 16.27 17.88 0.94
N GLU A 216 16.42 19.20 0.92
CA GLU A 216 16.84 19.92 -0.28
C GLU A 216 18.28 19.58 -0.71
N GLU A 217 19.17 19.21 0.21
CA GLU A 217 20.53 18.77 -0.11
C GLU A 217 20.57 17.34 -0.68
N ARG A 218 19.64 16.47 -0.27
CA ARG A 218 19.56 15.08 -0.74
C ARG A 218 18.83 14.93 -2.08
N LEU A 219 18.04 15.92 -2.49
CA LEU A 219 17.30 15.89 -3.74
C LEU A 219 18.01 16.68 -4.85
N PRO A 220 18.21 16.11 -6.06
CA PRO A 220 18.71 16.88 -7.17
C PRO A 220 17.75 18.03 -7.53
N SER A 221 18.30 19.12 -8.09
CA SER A 221 17.50 20.25 -8.58
C SER A 221 16.55 19.85 -9.72
N CYS A 222 16.97 18.87 -10.53
CA CYS A 222 16.24 18.33 -11.66
C CYS A 222 16.04 16.83 -11.46
N ILE A 223 14.80 16.36 -11.59
CA ILE A 223 14.38 15.00 -11.29
C ILE A 223 13.84 14.37 -12.57
N THR A 224 14.50 13.31 -13.05
CA THR A 224 13.97 12.46 -14.12
C THR A 224 12.97 11.42 -13.55
N PRO A 225 12.13 10.78 -14.38
CA PRO A 225 11.27 9.69 -13.92
C PRO A 225 12.04 8.57 -13.22
N LYS A 226 13.25 8.27 -13.72
CA LYS A 226 14.13 7.26 -13.13
C LYS A 226 14.65 7.73 -11.77
N ASP A 227 15.13 8.97 -11.69
CA ASP A 227 15.61 9.53 -10.43
C ASP A 227 14.49 9.62 -9.40
N PHE A 228 13.26 9.93 -9.80
CA PHE A 228 12.09 9.90 -8.92
C PHE A 228 11.88 8.49 -8.34
N TYR A 229 11.91 7.47 -9.20
CA TYR A 229 11.69 6.09 -8.76
C TYR A 229 12.81 5.54 -7.88
N THR A 230 14.07 5.77 -8.25
CA THR A 230 15.22 5.21 -7.52
C THR A 230 15.66 6.05 -6.34
N THR A 231 15.63 7.38 -6.46
CA THR A 231 16.18 8.29 -5.45
C THR A 231 15.11 8.73 -4.46
N VAL A 232 13.90 9.04 -4.93
CA VAL A 232 12.82 9.52 -4.05
C VAL A 232 12.06 8.37 -3.42
N LEU A 233 11.63 7.38 -4.22
CA LEU A 233 10.90 6.22 -3.70
C LEU A 233 11.82 5.11 -3.17
N ALA A 234 13.14 5.23 -3.37
CA ALA A 234 14.14 4.24 -2.96
C ALA A 234 13.84 2.81 -3.46
N VAL A 235 13.17 2.70 -4.62
CA VAL A 235 12.83 1.39 -5.20
C VAL A 235 13.94 0.91 -6.11
N ASP A 236 14.48 -0.27 -5.81
CA ASP A 236 15.45 -0.92 -6.67
C ASP A 236 14.80 -1.33 -7.99
N VAL A 237 15.34 -0.82 -9.10
CA VAL A 237 14.95 -1.31 -10.43
C VAL A 237 15.54 -2.70 -10.59
N CYS A 238 14.71 -3.72 -10.43
CA CYS A 238 15.11 -5.10 -10.62
C CYS A 238 15.45 -5.34 -12.10
N ASN A 239 16.71 -5.18 -12.48
CA ASN A 239 17.22 -5.43 -13.84
C ASN A 239 17.28 -6.93 -14.21
N LYS A 240 16.60 -7.79 -13.45
CA LYS A 240 16.54 -9.21 -13.77
C LYS A 240 15.55 -9.39 -14.92
N GLN A 241 16.07 -9.87 -16.05
CA GLN A 241 15.27 -10.58 -17.06
C GLN A 241 14.22 -11.42 -16.31
N PRO A 242 12.92 -11.36 -16.64
CA PRO A 242 11.95 -12.24 -16.02
C PRO A 242 12.51 -13.66 -16.08
N PRO A 243 12.58 -14.40 -14.96
CA PRO A 243 12.98 -15.79 -15.02
C PRO A 243 12.08 -16.43 -16.06
N ALA A 244 12.68 -17.02 -17.11
CA ALA A 244 11.95 -17.74 -18.11
C ALA A 244 10.97 -18.64 -17.37
N ALA A 245 9.68 -18.50 -17.66
CA ALA A 245 8.63 -19.30 -17.07
C ALA A 245 8.97 -20.77 -17.33
N SER A 246 9.66 -21.42 -16.39
CA SER A 246 9.78 -22.86 -16.37
C SER A 246 8.52 -23.34 -15.68
N ASP A 247 7.54 -23.66 -16.53
CA ASP A 247 6.42 -24.55 -16.28
C ASP A 247 6.31 -25.07 -14.85
N ALA A 248 5.63 -24.30 -14.00
CA ALA A 248 4.99 -24.86 -12.82
C ALA A 248 3.75 -25.63 -13.28
N GLN A 249 3.97 -26.79 -13.91
CA GLN A 249 2.92 -27.79 -14.03
C GLN A 249 2.55 -28.26 -12.62
N PRO A 250 1.25 -28.32 -12.28
CA PRO A 250 0.80 -28.93 -11.04
C PRO A 250 1.32 -30.36 -10.99
N ARG A 251 2.00 -30.72 -9.89
CA ARG A 251 2.36 -32.12 -9.63
C ARG A 251 1.08 -32.91 -9.46
N GLU A 252 0.67 -33.60 -10.54
CA GLU A 252 -0.34 -34.65 -10.47
C GLU A 252 0.12 -35.71 -9.47
N ALA A 253 -0.80 -36.09 -8.57
CA ALA A 253 -0.60 -37.16 -7.62
C ALA A 253 -0.43 -38.49 -8.36
N VAL A 254 0.80 -39.01 -8.38
CA VAL A 254 1.05 -40.38 -8.86
C VAL A 254 0.77 -41.34 -7.70
N ASN A 255 -0.36 -42.05 -7.81
CA ASN A 255 -0.67 -43.26 -7.05
C ASN A 255 0.49 -44.26 -7.13
N ALA A 256 1.14 -44.54 -6.00
CA ALA A 256 2.04 -45.67 -5.87
C ALA A 256 1.27 -46.87 -5.29
N ASN A 257 0.58 -47.59 -6.17
CA ASN A 257 0.12 -48.95 -5.92
C ASN A 257 0.80 -49.83 -6.96
N GLN A 258 1.86 -50.52 -6.55
CA GLN A 258 2.62 -51.64 -7.16
C GLN A 258 4.05 -51.51 -6.64
N SER A 259 4.79 -52.52 -6.22
CA SER A 259 4.58 -53.95 -5.98
C SER A 259 5.93 -54.43 -5.39
N ALA A 260 5.89 -55.42 -4.50
CA ALA A 260 7.06 -56.03 -3.91
C ALA A 260 8.05 -56.61 -4.95
N ALA A 261 9.36 -56.48 -4.68
CA ALA A 261 10.31 -57.60 -4.67
C ALA A 261 11.75 -57.12 -4.39
N ALA A 262 12.30 -57.69 -3.31
CA ALA A 262 13.66 -58.19 -3.15
C ALA A 262 14.86 -57.38 -3.69
N CYS A 263 15.75 -56.98 -2.76
CA CYS A 263 17.12 -57.49 -2.74
C CYS A 263 17.70 -57.34 -1.33
N GLN A 264 17.80 -58.47 -0.61
CA GLN A 264 18.75 -58.67 0.47
C GLN A 264 20.13 -58.84 -0.13
N ILE A 265 21.16 -58.25 0.51
CA ILE A 265 22.47 -58.89 0.62
C ILE A 265 22.89 -58.75 2.08
N ASP A 266 23.11 -59.93 2.67
CA ASP A 266 23.43 -60.21 4.05
C ASP A 266 24.88 -59.85 4.43
N SER A 267 25.16 -59.93 5.74
CA SER A 267 26.45 -60.44 6.23
C SER A 267 26.45 -61.96 6.24
#